data_AF-Q7WS40-F1
#
_entry.id   AF-Q7WS40-F1
#
_cell.length_a   1.000
_cell.length_b   1.000
_cell.length_c   1.000
_cell.angle_alpha   90.00
_cell.angle_beta   90.00
_cell.angle_gamma   90.00
#
_symmetry.space_group_name_H-M   'P 1'
#
loop_
_entity.id
_entity.type
_entity.pdbx_description
1 polymer ?
#
loop_
_entity_poly.entity_id
_entity_poly.type
_entity_poly.pdbx_seq_one_letter_code
_entity_poly.pdbx_strand_id
1 'polypeptide(L)' 'KGRSDISYYMLNLFDPNKYVDVNNIGIRGYMYLKGPRGSVVTTNIYLNSTLYEGTKFIIKKYASGNEDNIVRNDDRV' A
#
# COMPACT_ATOMS: atom_id res chain seq x y z
N LYS A 1 -2.29 -1.59 -13.33
CA LYS A 1 -3.62 -0.94 -13.34
C LYS A 1 -4.23 -1.09 -11.95
N GLY A 2 -4.51 0.01 -11.25
CA GLY A 2 -5.19 -0.03 -9.95
C GLY A 2 -6.71 -0.19 -10.10
N ARG A 3 -7.39 -0.57 -9.02
CA ARG A 3 -8.85 -0.52 -8.93
C ARG A 3 -9.26 0.32 -7.72
N SER A 4 -10.35 1.06 -7.85
CA SER A 4 -10.96 1.79 -6.74
C SER A 4 -11.65 0.83 -5.78
N ASP A 5 -11.80 1.24 -4.51
CA ASP A 5 -12.47 0.51 -3.44
C ASP A 5 -11.85 -0.86 -3.07
N ILE A 6 -10.60 -1.09 -3.47
CA ILE A 6 -9.79 -2.25 -3.07
C ILE A 6 -8.70 -1.81 -2.09
N SER A 7 -8.43 -2.64 -1.08
CA SER A 7 -7.36 -2.40 -0.11
C SER A 7 -6.00 -2.92 -0.63
N TYR A 8 -4.99 -2.06 -0.59
CA TYR A 8 -3.62 -2.37 -1.01
C TYR A 8 -2.63 -2.13 0.12
N TYR A 9 -1.69 -3.06 0.32
CA TYR A 9 -0.48 -2.76 1.08
C TYR A 9 0.50 -1.98 0.19
N MET A 10 1.20 -1.03 0.78
CA MET A 10 2.11 -0.16 0.05
C MET A 10 3.55 -0.70 0.07
N LEU A 11 4.21 -0.65 -1.08
CA LEU A 11 5.63 -0.93 -1.24
C LEU A 11 6.31 0.30 -1.84
N ASN A 12 7.23 0.88 -1.10
CA ASN A 12 8.09 1.94 -1.62
C ASN A 12 9.30 1.28 -2.32
N LEU A 13 9.50 1.55 -3.60
CA LEU A 13 10.57 0.92 -4.38
C LEU A 13 11.97 1.48 -4.07
N PHE A 14 12.07 2.66 -3.44
CA PHE A 14 13.34 3.21 -2.97
C PHE A 14 13.84 2.50 -1.70
N ASP A 15 12.93 2.13 -0.79
CA ASP A 15 13.24 1.34 0.40
C ASP A 15 12.24 0.19 0.58
N PRO A 16 12.43 -0.93 -0.14
CA PRO A 16 11.47 -2.02 -0.17
C PRO A 16 11.42 -2.84 1.13
N ASN A 17 12.40 -2.69 2.02
CA ASN A 17 12.44 -3.38 3.31
C ASN A 17 11.63 -2.65 4.40
N LYS A 18 10.88 -1.59 4.03
CA LYS A 18 9.97 -0.89 4.93
C LYS A 18 8.52 -0.99 4.46
N TYR A 19 7.61 -0.78 5.41
CA TYR A 19 6.17 -0.68 5.23
C TYR A 19 5.64 0.62 5.82
N VAL A 20 4.46 1.05 5.38
CA VAL A 20 3.82 2.28 5.88
C VAL A 20 3.18 2.01 7.24
N ASP A 21 3.39 2.92 8.19
CA ASP A 21 2.71 2.94 9.50
C ASP A 21 2.26 4.37 9.83
N VAL A 22 1.37 4.51 10.82
CA VAL A 22 0.80 5.80 11.23
C VAL A 22 0.98 5.95 12.74
N ASN A 23 1.62 7.04 13.19
CA ASN A 23 1.88 7.24 14.61
C ASN A 23 0.57 7.58 15.36
N ASN A 24 -0.14 8.59 14.88
CA ASN A 24 -1.46 8.97 15.37
C ASN A 24 -2.36 9.36 14.20
N ILE A 25 -3.67 9.25 14.40
CA ILE A 25 -4.67 9.77 13.44
C ILE A 25 -4.86 11.29 13.62
N GLY A 26 -5.43 11.94 12.60
CA GLY A 26 -5.74 13.38 12.61
C GLY A 26 -4.58 14.27 12.17
N ILE A 27 -4.83 15.59 12.11
CA ILE A 27 -3.94 16.56 11.44
C ILE A 27 -2.56 16.72 12.10
N ARG A 28 -2.40 16.33 13.36
CA ARG A 28 -1.12 16.35 14.08
C ARG A 28 -0.35 15.04 13.99
N GLY A 29 -1.00 13.97 13.53
CA GLY A 29 -0.37 12.70 13.24
C GLY A 29 0.38 12.72 11.91
N TYR A 30 1.21 11.72 11.69
CA TYR A 30 1.96 11.58 10.44
C TYR A 30 2.10 10.10 10.07
N MET A 31 2.26 9.88 8.76
CA MET A 31 2.55 8.59 8.17
C MET A 31 4.06 8.46 7.98
N TYR A 32 4.62 7.28 8.19
CA TYR A 32 6.06 7.06 8.12
C TYR A 32 6.37 5.64 7.61
N LEU A 33 7.63 5.43 7.21
CA LEU A 33 8.14 4.12 6.81
C LEU A 33 8.82 3.44 8.01
N LYS A 34 8.35 2.25 8.37
CA LYS A 34 8.86 1.41 9.47
C LYS A 34 9.42 0.11 8.90
N GLY A 35 10.49 -0.42 9.49
CA GLY A 35 11.07 -1.70 9.08
C GLY A 35 12.05 -2.25 10.11
N PRO A 36 12.70 -3.39 9.82
CA PRO A 36 12.61 -4.15 8.57
C PRO A 36 11.27 -4.88 8.39
N ARG A 37 10.97 -5.34 7.18
CA ARG A 37 9.88 -6.29 6.92
C ARG A 37 10.23 -7.66 7.49
N GLY A 38 9.21 -8.42 7.91
CA GLY A 38 9.38 -9.84 8.23
C GLY A 38 9.79 -10.68 7.01
N SER A 39 10.12 -11.94 7.26
CA SER A 39 10.37 -12.94 6.22
C SER A 39 9.30 -14.03 6.26
N VAL A 40 8.82 -14.44 5.08
CA VAL A 40 8.00 -15.64 4.90
C VAL A 40 8.91 -16.71 4.31
N VAL A 41 8.93 -17.87 4.97
CA VAL A 41 9.89 -18.94 4.67
C VAL A 41 9.16 -20.25 4.50
N THR A 42 9.51 -20.97 3.44
CA THR A 42 9.31 -22.42 3.37
C THR A 42 10.65 -23.04 3.04
N THR A 43 11.19 -23.81 3.99
CA THR A 43 12.52 -24.41 3.91
C THR A 43 12.70 -25.16 2.59
N ASN A 44 13.83 -24.92 1.92
CA ASN A 44 14.19 -25.47 0.61
C ASN A 44 13.32 -25.01 -0.58
N ILE A 45 12.34 -24.12 -0.38
CA ILE A 45 11.48 -23.64 -1.47
C ILE A 45 11.66 -22.13 -1.67
N TYR A 46 11.40 -21.33 -0.64
CA TYR A 46 11.49 -19.88 -0.77
C TYR A 46 11.78 -19.17 0.56
N LEU A 47 12.39 -18.00 0.42
CA LEU A 47 12.66 -17.02 1.46
C LEU A 47 12.42 -15.64 0.83
N ASN A 48 11.33 -14.98 1.23
CA ASN A 48 10.94 -13.67 0.71
C ASN A 48 10.52 -12.73 1.84
N SER A 49 10.58 -11.43 1.61
CA SER A 49 10.00 -10.44 2.53
C SER A 49 8.47 -10.53 2.58
N THR A 50 7.88 -10.29 3.75
CA THR A 50 6.42 -10.21 3.89
C THR A 50 5.87 -9.01 3.11
N LEU A 51 4.97 -9.26 2.16
CA LEU A 51 4.32 -8.19 1.37
C LEU A 51 3.11 -7.58 2.09
N TYR A 52 2.44 -8.34 2.96
CA TYR A 52 1.22 -7.97 3.66
C TYR A 52 1.48 -7.28 5.02
N GLU A 53 2.25 -6.21 5.03
CA GLU A 53 2.60 -5.42 6.24
C GLU A 53 2.27 -3.93 6.09
N GLY A 54 1.88 -3.30 7.20
CA GLY A 54 1.61 -1.86 7.29
C GLY A 54 0.14 -1.45 7.07
N THR A 55 -0.10 -0.15 7.13
CA THR A 55 -1.42 0.46 6.88
C THR A 55 -1.83 0.30 5.41
N LYS A 56 -3.01 -0.27 5.15
CA LYS A 56 -3.55 -0.43 3.79
C LYS A 56 -4.12 0.88 3.26
N PHE A 57 -3.97 1.13 1.96
CA PHE A 57 -4.62 2.24 1.26
C PHE A 57 -5.78 1.75 0.40
N ILE A 58 -6.78 2.61 0.25
CA ILE A 58 -7.92 2.41 -0.66
C ILE A 58 -7.98 3.63 -1.57
N ILE A 59 -7.94 3.41 -2.88
CA ILE A 59 -8.14 4.48 -3.86
C ILE A 59 -9.64 4.71 -3.99
N LYS A 60 -10.12 5.92 -3.75
CA LYS A 60 -11.53 6.28 -3.88
C LYS A 60 -11.76 7.01 -5.21
N LYS A 61 -12.94 6.85 -5.81
CA LYS A 61 -13.31 7.68 -6.97
C LYS A 61 -13.62 9.11 -6.47
N TYR A 62 -13.03 10.10 -7.13
CA TYR A 62 -13.37 11.50 -6.90
C TYR A 62 -13.93 12.18 -8.17
N ALA A 63 -13.12 12.32 -9.23
CA ALA A 63 -13.53 13.05 -10.43
C ALA A 63 -13.66 12.19 -11.71
N SER A 64 -13.37 10.89 -11.64
CA SER A 64 -13.47 10.02 -12.82
C SER A 64 -14.94 9.84 -13.22
N GLY A 65 -15.28 10.18 -14.46
CA GLY A 65 -16.63 9.96 -15.01
C GLY A 65 -16.90 8.52 -15.46
N ASN A 66 -15.91 7.63 -15.37
CA ASN A 66 -16.07 6.24 -15.77
C ASN A 66 -16.86 5.45 -14.72
N GLU A 67 -17.82 4.66 -15.18
CA GLU A 67 -18.67 3.82 -14.31
C GLU A 67 -17.89 2.64 -13.72
N ASP A 68 -16.91 2.09 -14.45
CA ASP A 68 -16.09 0.98 -13.96
C ASP A 68 -15.11 1.40 -12.85
N ASN A 69 -14.57 0.43 -12.10
CA ASN A 69 -13.67 0.71 -10.99
C ASN A 69 -12.19 0.74 -11.39
N ILE A 70 -11.86 0.89 -12.68
CA ILE A 70 -10.49 0.89 -13.15
C ILE A 70 -9.88 2.28 -12.94
N VAL A 71 -8.77 2.34 -12.21
CA VAL A 71 -7.97 3.58 -12.05
C VAL A 71 -7.11 3.74 -13.30
N ARG A 72 -7.30 4.87 -13.99
CA ARG A 72 -6.62 5.25 -15.23
C ARG A 72 -5.57 6.33 -14.95
N ASN A 73 -4.72 6.57 -15.94
CA ASN A 73 -3.80 7.70 -15.90
C ASN A 73 -4.61 9.00 -15.79
N ASP A 74 -4.09 9.98 -15.05
CA ASP A 74 -4.70 11.30 -14.83
C ASP A 74 -6.04 11.32 -14.07
N ASP A 75 -6.53 10.18 -13.56
CA ASP A 75 -7.66 10.16 -12.64
C ASP A 75 -7.32 10.96 -11.38
N ARG A 76 -8.20 11.91 -11.00
CA ARG A 76 -8.16 12.54 -9.68
C ARG A 76 -8.96 11.67 -8.72
N VAL A 77 -8.29 11.16 -7.68
CA VAL A 77 -8.76 10.15 -6.72
C VAL A 77 -8.68 10.64 -5.29
#